data_AF-A0A662A3C8-F1
#
_entry.id   AF-A0A662A3C8-F1
#
_cell.length_a   1.000
_cell.length_b   1.000
_cell.length_c   1.000
_cell.angle_alpha   90.00
_cell.angle_beta   90.00
_cell.angle_gamma   90.00
#
_symmetry.space_group_name_H-M   'P 1'
#
loop_
_entity.id
_entity.type
_entity.pdbx_description
1 polymer ?
#
loop_
_entity_poly.entity_id
_entity_poly.type
_entity_poly.pdbx_seq_one_letter_code
_entity_poly.pdbx_strand_id
1 'polypeptide(L)' 'MSLVNKTAVRTLAKSKDMKISADSMEAAEARLKVILEHAAKKAQQKRRKTILKRDFIHEIDLFDL' A
#
# COMPACT_ATOMS: atom_id res chain seq x y z
N MET A 1 9.87 -11.26 -3.70
CA MET A 1 9.14 -10.57 -4.78
C MET A 1 8.71 -9.22 -4.25
N SER A 2 8.89 -8.14 -5.01
CA SER A 2 8.46 -6.81 -4.57
C SER A 2 6.96 -6.65 -4.81
N LEU A 3 6.24 -6.12 -3.82
CA LEU A 3 4.80 -5.82 -3.94
C LEU A 3 4.53 -4.61 -4.84
N VAL A 4 5.56 -3.82 -5.13
CA VAL A 4 5.45 -2.53 -5.82
C VAL A 4 6.21 -2.56 -7.13
N ASN A 5 5.58 -2.09 -8.21
CA ASN A 5 6.26 -1.90 -9.47
C ASN A 5 7.17 -0.66 -9.41
N LYS A 6 8.47 -0.91 -9.20
CA LYS A 6 9.51 0.13 -9.08
C LYS A 6 9.53 1.08 -10.28
N THR A 7 9.28 0.59 -11.50
CA THR A 7 9.24 1.42 -12.72
C THR A 7 8.06 2.37 -12.71
N ALA A 8 6.87 1.89 -12.32
CA ALA A 8 5.67 2.72 -12.22
C ALA A 8 5.84 3.81 -11.15
N VAL A 9 6.42 3.47 -9.99
CA VAL A 9 6.68 4.44 -8.91
C VAL A 9 7.68 5.52 -9.35
N ARG A 10 8.78 5.14 -10.01
CA ARG A 10 9.73 6.11 -10.56
C ARG A 10 9.10 7.02 -11.61
N THR A 11 8.22 6.47 -12.45
CA THR A 11 7.49 7.24 -13.46
C THR A 11 6.55 8.26 -12.81
N LEU A 12 5.85 7.87 -11.75
CA LEU A 12 5.00 8.76 -10.97
C LEU A 12 5.80 9.86 -10.26
N ALA A 13 6.94 9.53 -9.65
CA ALA A 13 7.81 10.53 -9.03
C ALA A 13 8.28 11.57 -10.07
N LYS A 14 8.70 11.09 -11.25
CA LYS A 14 9.15 11.95 -12.35
C LYS A 14 8.02 12.87 -12.86
N SER A 15 6.78 12.40 -12.92
CA SER A 15 5.64 13.25 -13.34
C SER A 15 5.27 14.34 -12.32
N LYS A 16 5.89 14.30 -11.14
CA LYS A 16 5.81 15.33 -10.10
C LYS A 16 7.10 16.14 -9.96
N ASP A 17 8.03 16.02 -10.91
CA ASP A 17 9.37 16.62 -10.85
C ASP A 17 10.18 16.19 -9.60
N MET A 18 9.93 14.98 -9.11
CA MET A 18 10.59 14.41 -7.93
C MET A 18 11.44 13.19 -8.27
N LYS A 19 12.43 12.92 -7.42
CA LYS A 19 13.18 11.65 -7.38
C LYS A 19 12.74 10.86 -6.16
N ILE A 20 12.69 9.54 -6.30
CA ILE A 20 12.44 8.62 -5.18
C ILE A 20 13.69 7.80 -4.91
N SER A 21 14.13 7.77 -3.65
CA SER A 21 15.29 6.97 -3.23
C SER A 21 14.93 5.48 -3.14
N ALA A 22 15.96 4.63 -3.04
CA ALA A 22 15.77 3.20 -2.78
C ALA A 22 15.03 2.97 -1.45
N ASP A 23 15.48 3.64 -0.39
CA ASP A 23 14.90 3.54 0.96
C ASP A 23 13.44 3.97 0.99
N SER A 24 13.07 5.02 0.24
CA SER A 24 11.67 5.45 0.13
C SER A 24 10.80 4.42 -0.60
N MET A 25 11.36 3.67 -1.57
CA MET A 25 10.63 2.56 -2.19
C MET A 25 10.42 1.41 -1.21
N GLU A 26 11.42 1.10 -0.39
CA GLU A 26 11.30 0.07 0.66
C GLU A 26 10.27 0.47 1.72
N ALA A 27 10.26 1.74 2.13
CA ALA A 27 9.26 2.27 3.05
C ALA A 27 7.83 2.18 2.48
N ALA A 28 7.64 2.52 1.20
CA ALA A 28 6.35 2.39 0.52
C ALA A 28 5.89 0.93 0.45
N GLU A 29 6.81 0.01 0.19
CA GLU A 29 6.53 -1.43 0.15
C GLU A 29 6.15 -1.98 1.53
N ALA A 30 6.89 -1.60 2.57
CA ALA A 30 6.56 -1.96 3.96
C ALA A 30 5.16 -1.46 4.34
N ARG A 31 4.81 -0.23 3.95
CA ARG A 31 3.48 0.33 4.23
C ARG A 31 2.37 -0.41 3.50
N LEU A 32 2.57 -0.75 2.23
CA LEU A 32 1.61 -1.53 1.45
C LEU A 32 1.38 -2.91 2.05
N LYS A 33 2.44 -3.56 2.56
CA LYS A 33 2.34 -4.85 3.24
C LYS A 33 1.44 -4.78 4.48
N VAL A 34 1.63 -3.77 5.34
CA VAL A 34 0.78 -3.57 6.53
C VAL A 34 -0.70 -3.38 6.14
N ILE A 35 -0.96 -2.58 5.10
CA ILE A 35 -2.32 -2.35 4.60
C ILE A 35 -2.96 -3.66 4.11
N LEU A 36 -2.21 -4.47 3.35
CA LEU A 36 -2.68 -5.77 2.86
C LEU A 36 -2.95 -6.75 4.00
N GLU A 37 -2.06 -6.83 4.99
CA GLU A 37 -2.24 -7.70 6.16
C GLU A 37 -3.48 -7.31 6.97
N HIS A 38 -3.70 -6.00 7.18
CA HIS A 38 -4.91 -5.50 7.84
C HIS A 38 -6.18 -5.84 7.06
N ALA A 39 -6.18 -5.61 5.74
CA ALA A 39 -7.31 -5.93 4.88
C ALA A 39 -7.59 -7.45 4.86
N ALA A 40 -6.55 -8.27 4.81
CA ALA A 40 -6.66 -9.73 4.90
C ALA A 40 -7.26 -10.16 6.24
N LYS A 41 -6.81 -9.58 7.36
CA LYS A 41 -7.37 -9.87 8.69
C LYS A 41 -8.86 -9.56 8.77
N LYS A 42 -9.31 -8.40 8.25
CA LYS A 42 -10.74 -8.05 8.17
C LYS A 42 -11.54 -9.02 7.29
N ALA A 43 -10.97 -9.46 6.17
CA ALA A 43 -11.60 -10.45 5.30
C ALA A 43 -11.76 -11.80 6.03
N GLN A 44 -10.72 -12.25 6.72
CA GLN A 44 -10.70 -13.48 7.51
C GLN A 44 -11.71 -13.44 8.67
N GLN A 45 -11.80 -12.31 9.40
CA GLN A 45 -12.81 -12.12 10.46
C GLN A 45 -14.24 -12.29 9.94
N LYS A 46 -14.48 -11.87 8.70
CA LYS A 46 -15.77 -12.06 8.00
C LYS A 46 -15.87 -13.42 7.28
N ARG A 47 -14.97 -14.37 7.56
CA ARG A 47 -14.87 -15.71 6.96
C ARG A 47 -14.78 -15.72 5.43
N ARG A 48 -14.24 -14.65 4.84
CA ARG A 48 -14.06 -14.54 3.39
C ARG A 48 -12.64 -14.91 2.99
N LYS A 49 -12.51 -15.56 1.82
CA LYS A 49 -11.22 -15.80 1.14
C LYS A 49 -10.82 -14.68 0.18
N THR A 50 -11.71 -13.71 -0.04
CA THR A 50 -11.50 -12.59 -0.97
C THR A 50 -11.46 -11.28 -0.19
N ILE A 51 -10.36 -10.53 -0.37
CA ILE A 51 -10.22 -9.14 0.12
C ILE A 51 -11.03 -8.23 -0.81
N LEU A 52 -11.96 -7.47 -0.25
CA LEU A 52 -12.81 -6.53 -0.99
C LEU A 52 -12.34 -5.10 -0.77
N LYS A 53 -12.74 -4.17 -1.65
CA LYS A 53 -12.42 -2.73 -1.53
C LYS A 53 -12.69 -2.18 -0.12
N ARG A 54 -13.81 -2.56 0.49
CA ARG A 54 -14.21 -2.15 1.86
C ARG A 54 -13.26 -2.61 2.97
N ASP A 55 -12.42 -3.61 2.73
CA ASP A 55 -11.44 -4.08 3.71
C ASP A 55 -10.21 -3.17 3.77
N PHE A 56 -9.90 -2.51 2.64
CA PHE A 56 -8.87 -1.47 2.56
C PHE A 56 -9.33 -0.12 3.14
N ILE A 57 -10.65 0.12 3.18
CA ILE A 57 -11.20 1.34 3.79
C ILE A 57 -11.03 1.22 5.31
N HIS A 58 -10.21 2.09 5.87
CA HIS A 58 -10.17 2.39 7.30
C HIS A 58 -10.94 3.69 7.53
N GLU A 59 -11.75 3.76 8.59
CA GLU A 59 -12.50 4.98 8.98
C GLU A 59 -11.60 6.12 9.47
N ILE A 60 -10.28 5.91 9.53
CA ILE A 60 -9.29 6.92 9.88
C ILE A 60 -8.26 6.89 8.75
N ASP A 61 -8.26 7.97 7.96
CA ASP A 61 -7.23 8.26 6.98
C ASP A 61 -5.86 8.10 7.62
N LEU A 62 -5.04 7.19 7.08
CA LEU A 62 -3.65 6.97 7.49
C LEU A 62 -2.71 8.12 7.07
N PHE A 63 -3.28 9.30 6.83
CA PHE A 63 -2.63 10.57 6.47
C PHE A 63 -3.06 11.72 7.39
N ASP A 64 -3.61 11.44 8.58
CA ASP A 64 -3.72 12.46 9.62
C ASP A 64 -2.30 12.85 10.10
N LEU A 65 -1.82 13.93 9.48
CA LEU A 65 -0.76 14.89 9.86
C LEU A 65 0.66 14.37 10.10
#